data_AF-A0A0A6UGY9-F1
#
_entry.id   AF-A0A0A6UGY9-F1
#
_cell.length_a   1.000
_cell.length_b   1.000
_cell.length_c   1.000
_cell.angle_alpha   90.00
_cell.angle_beta   90.00
_cell.angle_gamma   90.00
#
_symmetry.space_group_name_H-M   'P 1'
#
loop_
_entity.id
_entity.type
_entity.pdbx_description
1 polymer ?
#
loop_
_entity_poly.entity_id
_entity_poly.type
_entity_poly.pdbx_seq_one_letter_code
_entity_poly.pdbx_strand_id
1 'polypeptide(L)'
;MVTTRLPSAGFSITIRIAVTADASSIGRLTTCVGEAGAIVTALDVVDSDATHVIVDLTCDTADAAHADQVVKQLEDQDGVDVRKVSDRTFLLHLGGKIEVSSKVALRNRDELSRAYTPGVARVCMAIAENPADARRLTIKRNTVAVVSDGSAVLGLGNIGPAAAMPVMEGKAALFKRFGGVDAWPVVLDTQDTDEIVAIVKAIAPAYGGINLEDIAAPRCFEIEARLRELLD
;
A
#
# COMPACT_ATOMS: atom_id res chain seq x y z
N MET A 1 -14.98 -6.32 -31.22
CA MET A 1 -14.13 -7.40 -30.66
C MET A 1 -14.05 -7.16 -29.17
N VAL A 2 -14.68 -8.00 -28.35
CA VAL A 2 -14.54 -7.94 -26.89
C VAL A 2 -13.15 -8.50 -26.61
N THR A 3 -12.21 -7.64 -26.20
CA THR A 3 -10.91 -8.08 -25.72
C THR A 3 -11.12 -8.80 -24.39
N THR A 4 -11.06 -10.13 -24.40
CA THR A 4 -11.04 -10.94 -23.18
C THR A 4 -9.82 -10.54 -22.37
N ARG A 5 -10.03 -9.93 -21.20
CA ARG A 5 -8.93 -9.61 -20.27
C ARG A 5 -8.34 -10.93 -19.76
N LEU A 6 -7.02 -11.04 -19.79
CA LEU A 6 -6.32 -12.19 -19.27
C LEU A 6 -6.30 -12.13 -17.73
N PRO A 7 -6.38 -13.28 -17.04
CA PRO A 7 -6.18 -13.33 -15.61
C PRO A 7 -4.87 -12.71 -15.14
N SER A 8 -4.86 -12.06 -13.97
CA SER A 8 -3.66 -11.43 -13.43
C SER A 8 -3.63 -11.39 -11.90
N ALA A 9 -2.43 -11.24 -11.35
CA ALA A 9 -2.19 -11.11 -9.92
C ALA A 9 -2.92 -9.92 -9.26
N GLY A 10 -3.32 -8.89 -10.04
CA GLY A 10 -4.08 -7.74 -9.52
C GLY A 10 -5.52 -8.09 -9.11
N PHE A 11 -6.05 -9.20 -9.63
CA PHE A 11 -7.37 -9.76 -9.29
C PHE A 11 -7.22 -11.20 -8.79
N SER A 12 -6.22 -11.42 -7.93
CA SER A 12 -5.95 -12.71 -7.30
C SER A 12 -6.83 -12.89 -6.07
N ILE A 13 -7.53 -14.02 -5.98
CA ILE A 13 -8.38 -14.39 -4.85
C ILE A 13 -7.87 -15.66 -4.18
N THR A 14 -8.04 -15.76 -2.87
CA THR A 14 -7.88 -17.01 -2.11
C THR A 14 -9.23 -17.42 -1.56
N ILE A 15 -9.64 -18.64 -1.90
CA ILE A 15 -10.92 -19.24 -1.55
C ILE A 15 -10.66 -20.36 -0.56
N ARG A 16 -11.21 -20.24 0.65
CA ARG A 16 -11.25 -21.31 1.64
C ARG A 16 -12.45 -22.20 1.38
N ILE A 17 -12.18 -23.45 1.09
CA ILE A 17 -13.17 -24.43 0.65
C ILE A 17 -13.07 -25.65 1.57
N ALA A 18 -14.20 -26.11 2.10
CA ALA A 18 -14.33 -27.46 2.61
C ALA A 18 -14.93 -28.33 1.51
N VAL A 19 -14.25 -29.42 1.16
CA VAL A 19 -14.72 -30.37 0.15
C VAL A 19 -14.79 -31.77 0.76
N THR A 20 -15.75 -32.57 0.32
CA THR A 20 -15.84 -33.98 0.71
C THR A 20 -14.50 -34.69 0.49
N ALA A 21 -14.06 -35.51 1.44
CA ALA A 21 -12.79 -36.23 1.35
C ALA A 21 -12.91 -37.41 0.38
N ASP A 22 -12.49 -37.21 -0.87
CA ASP A 22 -12.34 -38.26 -1.87
C ASP A 22 -11.08 -38.04 -2.74
N ALA A 23 -10.60 -39.08 -3.40
CA ALA A 23 -9.34 -39.06 -4.15
C ALA A 23 -9.32 -38.06 -5.32
N SER A 24 -10.49 -37.61 -5.78
CA SER A 24 -10.64 -36.71 -6.92
C SER A 24 -11.02 -35.28 -6.53
N SER A 25 -11.44 -35.04 -5.28
CA SER A 25 -11.94 -33.74 -4.81
C SER A 25 -11.05 -32.56 -5.17
N ILE A 26 -9.76 -32.67 -4.88
CA ILE A 26 -8.78 -31.59 -5.16
C ILE A 26 -8.62 -31.36 -6.66
N GLY A 27 -8.56 -32.43 -7.45
CA GLY A 27 -8.49 -32.32 -8.90
C GLY A 27 -9.74 -31.67 -9.49
N ARG A 28 -10.94 -31.99 -8.98
CA ARG A 28 -12.20 -31.36 -9.43
C ARG A 28 -12.19 -29.86 -9.17
N LEU A 29 -11.71 -29.42 -8.00
CA LEU A 29 -11.62 -27.98 -7.68
C LEU A 29 -10.71 -27.24 -8.65
N THR A 30 -9.50 -27.75 -8.90
CA THR A 30 -8.55 -27.07 -9.81
C THR A 30 -9.00 -27.11 -11.26
N THR A 31 -9.61 -28.21 -11.70
CA THR A 31 -10.23 -28.30 -13.03
C THR A 31 -11.39 -27.31 -13.18
N CYS A 32 -12.29 -27.22 -12.20
CA CYS A 32 -13.42 -26.29 -12.22
C CYS A 32 -12.95 -24.84 -12.37
N VAL A 33 -11.92 -24.42 -11.60
CA VAL A 33 -11.34 -23.07 -11.72
C VAL A 33 -10.68 -22.85 -13.09
N GLY A 34 -10.01 -23.86 -13.64
CA GLY A 34 -9.43 -23.79 -14.98
C GLY A 34 -10.49 -23.67 -16.09
N GLU A 35 -11.59 -24.41 -15.98
CA GLU A 35 -12.74 -24.35 -16.90
C GLU A 35 -13.49 -23.01 -16.81
N ALA A 36 -13.47 -22.37 -15.65
CA ALA A 36 -13.95 -21.00 -15.46
C ALA A 36 -13.12 -19.96 -16.23
N GLY A 37 -11.91 -20.33 -16.66
CA GLY A 37 -10.97 -19.44 -17.33
C GLY A 37 -10.00 -18.71 -16.39
N ALA A 38 -9.97 -19.08 -15.11
CA ALA A 38 -9.01 -18.56 -14.13
C ALA A 38 -7.73 -19.40 -14.10
N ILE A 39 -6.65 -18.83 -13.56
CA ILE A 39 -5.36 -19.52 -13.45
C ILE A 39 -5.12 -19.88 -11.98
N VAL A 40 -5.13 -21.17 -11.65
CA VAL A 40 -4.76 -21.64 -10.30
C VAL A 40 -3.28 -21.35 -10.08
N THR A 41 -2.95 -20.64 -9.01
CA THR A 41 -1.58 -20.25 -8.67
C THR A 41 -1.07 -20.92 -7.40
N ALA A 42 -1.95 -21.31 -6.49
CA ALA A 42 -1.61 -22.13 -5.32
C ALA A 42 -2.80 -22.95 -4.84
N LEU A 43 -2.53 -24.07 -4.18
CA LEU A 43 -3.50 -24.85 -3.46
C LEU A 43 -2.83 -25.42 -2.21
N ASP A 44 -3.33 -25.01 -1.05
CA ASP A 44 -2.78 -25.40 0.25
C ASP A 44 -3.84 -26.15 1.03
N VAL A 45 -3.52 -27.35 1.52
CA VAL A 45 -4.41 -28.09 2.43
C VAL A 45 -4.21 -27.52 3.84
N VAL A 46 -5.28 -26.97 4.40
CA VAL A 46 -5.30 -26.35 5.74
C VAL A 46 -5.56 -27.41 6.81
N ASP A 47 -6.51 -28.30 6.55
CA ASP A 47 -6.91 -29.36 7.47
C ASP A 47 -7.54 -30.52 6.69
N SER A 48 -7.56 -31.72 7.26
CA SER A 48 -8.17 -32.89 6.64
C SER A 48 -8.60 -33.91 7.68
N ASP A 49 -9.83 -34.41 7.52
CA ASP A 49 -10.37 -35.53 8.29
C ASP A 49 -10.95 -36.61 7.36
N ALA A 50 -11.58 -37.63 7.94
CA ALA A 50 -12.14 -38.76 7.18
C ALA A 50 -13.32 -38.39 6.27
N THR A 51 -13.91 -37.20 6.45
CA THR A 51 -15.13 -36.73 5.78
C THR A 51 -14.88 -35.50 4.93
N HIS A 52 -13.98 -34.61 5.32
CA HIS A 52 -13.72 -33.35 4.64
C HIS A 52 -12.23 -33.03 4.55
N VAL A 53 -11.87 -32.32 3.49
CA VAL A 53 -10.59 -31.65 3.32
C VAL A 53 -10.86 -30.16 3.22
N ILE A 54 -10.17 -29.37 4.04
CA ILE A 54 -10.20 -27.91 3.98
C ILE A 54 -8.99 -27.44 3.20
N VAL A 55 -9.23 -26.70 2.12
CA VAL A 55 -8.17 -26.13 1.28
C VAL A 55 -8.33 -24.64 1.12
N ASP A 56 -7.20 -23.95 1.01
CA ASP A 56 -7.13 -22.59 0.50
C ASP A 56 -6.66 -22.68 -0.97
N LEU A 57 -7.58 -22.47 -1.90
CA LEU A 57 -7.30 -22.42 -3.34
C LEU A 57 -7.07 -20.96 -3.74
N THR A 58 -5.91 -20.67 -4.32
CA THR A 58 -5.60 -19.34 -4.84
C THR A 58 -5.59 -19.37 -6.37
N CYS A 59 -6.28 -18.41 -6.98
CA CYS A 59 -6.30 -18.24 -8.42
C CYS A 59 -6.27 -16.77 -8.84
N ASP A 60 -5.72 -16.53 -10.01
CA ASP A 60 -5.77 -15.26 -10.69
C ASP A 60 -7.01 -15.22 -11.59
N THR A 61 -7.70 -14.08 -11.58
CA THR A 61 -8.90 -13.82 -12.38
C THR A 61 -8.72 -12.57 -13.24
N ALA A 62 -9.64 -12.35 -14.18
CA ALA A 62 -9.51 -11.26 -15.16
C ALA A 62 -9.93 -9.90 -14.58
N ASP A 63 -10.92 -9.93 -13.70
CA ASP A 63 -11.50 -8.82 -12.95
C ASP A 63 -12.39 -9.36 -11.83
N ALA A 64 -13.00 -8.46 -11.05
CA ALA A 64 -13.87 -8.83 -9.93
C ALA A 64 -15.12 -9.63 -10.36
N ALA A 65 -15.68 -9.36 -11.55
CA ALA A 65 -16.86 -10.10 -12.02
C ALA A 65 -16.50 -11.54 -12.39
N HIS A 66 -15.33 -11.76 -12.98
CA HIS A 66 -14.80 -13.10 -13.22
C HIS A 66 -14.50 -13.83 -11.90
N ALA A 67 -14.00 -13.15 -10.87
CA ALA A 67 -13.83 -13.74 -9.54
C ALA A 67 -15.16 -14.26 -8.96
N ASP A 68 -16.24 -13.47 -9.01
CA ASP A 68 -17.57 -13.91 -8.57
C ASP A 68 -18.07 -15.12 -9.36
N GLN A 69 -17.79 -15.16 -10.68
CA GLN A 69 -18.16 -16.31 -11.53
C GLN A 69 -17.41 -17.58 -11.12
N VAL A 70 -16.10 -17.50 -10.86
CA VAL A 70 -15.28 -18.64 -10.41
C VAL A 70 -15.81 -19.18 -9.09
N VAL A 71 -16.10 -18.30 -8.13
CA VAL A 71 -16.64 -18.68 -6.82
C VAL A 71 -17.98 -19.39 -6.98
N LYS A 72 -18.88 -18.84 -7.79
CA LYS A 72 -20.18 -19.46 -8.04
C LYS A 72 -20.06 -20.85 -8.68
N GLN A 73 -19.17 -21.03 -9.65
CA GLN A 73 -18.97 -22.34 -10.28
C GLN A 73 -18.42 -23.39 -9.30
N LEU A 74 -17.60 -22.97 -8.34
CA LEU A 74 -17.13 -23.81 -7.25
C LEU A 74 -18.26 -24.16 -6.27
N GLU A 75 -19.12 -23.20 -5.91
CA GLU A 75 -20.30 -23.42 -5.06
C GLU A 75 -21.31 -24.40 -5.68
N ASP A 76 -21.39 -24.43 -7.02
CA ASP A 76 -22.25 -25.35 -7.77
C ASP A 76 -21.71 -26.81 -7.81
N GLN A 77 -20.48 -27.07 -7.32
CA GLN A 77 -19.91 -28.43 -7.30
C GLN A 77 -20.44 -29.26 -6.13
N ASP A 78 -20.77 -30.53 -6.40
CA ASP A 78 -21.23 -31.44 -5.37
C ASP A 78 -20.18 -31.66 -4.26
N GLY A 79 -20.64 -31.52 -3.01
CA GLY A 79 -19.81 -31.74 -1.83
C GLY A 79 -18.77 -30.66 -1.56
N VAL A 80 -18.94 -29.47 -2.16
CA VAL A 80 -18.13 -28.26 -1.95
C VAL A 80 -18.88 -27.25 -1.08
N ASP A 81 -18.21 -26.73 -0.05
CA ASP A 81 -18.66 -25.66 0.85
C ASP A 81 -17.63 -24.53 0.80
N VAL A 82 -17.94 -23.45 0.09
CA VAL A 82 -17.10 -22.25 0.04
C VAL A 82 -17.31 -21.43 1.31
N ARG A 83 -16.31 -21.43 2.19
CA ARG A 83 -16.40 -20.79 3.51
C ARG A 83 -16.02 -19.32 3.50
N LYS A 84 -14.99 -18.96 2.74
CA LYS A 84 -14.50 -17.58 2.68
C LYS A 84 -13.78 -17.30 1.37
N VAL A 85 -14.10 -16.17 0.75
CA VAL A 85 -13.36 -15.62 -0.38
C VAL A 85 -12.61 -14.39 0.10
N SER A 86 -11.32 -14.30 -0.20
CA SER A 86 -10.50 -13.13 0.15
C SER A 86 -9.78 -12.60 -1.07
N ASP A 87 -9.97 -11.32 -1.36
CA ASP A 87 -9.19 -10.60 -2.37
C ASP A 87 -7.79 -10.30 -1.81
N ARG A 88 -6.76 -10.78 -2.50
CA ARG A 88 -5.37 -10.68 -2.03
C ARG A 88 -4.83 -9.26 -2.09
N THR A 89 -5.34 -8.42 -2.99
CA THR A 89 -4.99 -7.00 -3.04
C THR A 89 -5.51 -6.28 -1.78
N PHE A 90 -6.75 -6.58 -1.36
CA PHE A 90 -7.31 -6.02 -0.12
C PHE A 90 -6.60 -6.56 1.12
N LEU A 91 -6.28 -7.87 1.15
CA LEU A 91 -5.51 -8.45 2.26
C LEU A 91 -4.14 -7.80 2.44
N LEU A 92 -3.44 -7.49 1.33
CA LEU A 92 -2.16 -6.78 1.36
C LEU A 92 -2.27 -5.36 1.98
N HIS A 93 -3.47 -4.77 1.96
CA HIS A 93 -3.71 -3.41 2.45
C HIS A 93 -4.19 -3.36 3.91
N LEU A 94 -4.41 -4.51 4.55
CA LEU A 94 -4.80 -4.55 5.96
C LEU A 94 -3.69 -3.97 6.85
N GLY A 95 -3.97 -2.84 7.49
CA GLY A 95 -3.01 -2.13 8.35
C GLY A 95 -2.06 -1.17 7.60
N GLY A 96 -2.24 -1.01 6.29
CA GLY A 96 -1.38 -0.15 5.47
C GLY A 96 -0.10 -0.84 4.99
N LYS A 97 0.64 -0.18 4.10
CA LYS A 97 1.82 -0.77 3.44
C LYS A 97 3.18 -0.40 4.04
N ILE A 98 3.21 0.56 4.97
CA ILE A 98 4.44 1.11 5.54
C ILE A 98 4.32 1.31 7.05
N GLU A 99 5.44 1.28 7.74
CA GLU A 99 5.54 1.53 9.18
C GLU A 99 6.80 2.36 9.51
N VAL A 100 6.87 2.88 10.74
CA VAL A 100 8.06 3.56 11.27
C VAL A 100 8.85 2.60 12.12
N SER A 101 10.16 2.49 11.85
CA SER A 101 11.10 1.74 12.67
C SER A 101 12.23 2.63 13.19
N SER A 102 12.67 2.38 14.42
CA SER A 102 13.79 3.11 15.01
C SER A 102 15.11 2.73 14.34
N LYS A 103 15.92 3.72 13.96
CA LYS A 103 17.29 3.52 13.46
C LYS A 103 18.29 3.21 14.57
N VAL A 104 17.93 3.44 15.83
CA VAL A 104 18.80 3.24 17.00
C VAL A 104 18.14 2.33 18.02
N ALA A 105 18.95 1.59 18.77
CA ALA A 105 18.46 0.80 19.89
C ALA A 105 18.02 1.71 21.05
N LEU A 106 16.93 1.35 21.71
CA LEU A 106 16.33 2.07 22.85
C LEU A 106 16.06 1.10 24.01
N ARG A 107 17.07 0.32 24.39
CA ARG A 107 16.92 -0.84 25.29
C ARG A 107 17.08 -0.51 26.76
N ASN A 108 17.81 0.56 27.06
CA ASN A 108 18.18 0.92 28.43
C ASN A 108 18.16 2.43 28.63
N ARG A 109 18.29 2.85 29.90
CA ARG A 109 18.24 4.26 30.30
C ARG A 109 19.32 5.11 29.65
N ASP A 110 20.51 4.56 29.44
CA ASP A 110 21.64 5.28 28.82
C ASP A 110 21.36 5.57 27.33
N GLU A 111 20.86 4.59 26.58
CA GLU A 111 20.41 4.77 25.20
C GLU A 111 19.26 5.78 25.10
N LEU A 112 18.24 5.66 25.96
CA LEU A 112 17.11 6.59 26.01
C LEU A 112 17.55 8.03 26.35
N SER A 113 18.50 8.20 27.28
CA SER A 113 18.98 9.52 27.70
C SER A 113 19.80 10.23 26.62
N ARG A 114 20.40 9.47 25.68
CA ARG A 114 21.09 10.01 24.50
C ARG A 114 20.13 10.33 23.36
N ALA A 115 19.21 9.41 23.06
CA ALA A 115 18.24 9.57 21.98
C ALA A 115 17.17 10.62 22.30
N TYR A 116 16.88 10.83 23.58
CA TYR A 116 15.89 11.77 24.06
C TYR A 116 16.46 12.64 25.19
N THR A 117 15.64 13.02 26.16
CA THR A 117 16.04 13.89 27.26
C THR A 117 17.01 13.20 28.23
N PRO A 118 18.05 13.90 28.73
CA PRO A 118 18.39 15.30 28.42
C PRO A 118 19.29 15.47 27.19
N GLY A 119 19.83 14.40 26.61
CA GLY A 119 20.88 14.44 25.58
C GLY A 119 20.48 15.17 24.29
N VAL A 120 19.25 14.97 23.83
CA VAL A 120 18.72 15.54 22.58
C VAL A 120 18.72 17.09 22.58
N ALA A 121 18.65 17.73 23.76
CA ALA A 121 18.65 19.18 23.87
C ALA A 121 19.91 19.81 23.25
N ARG A 122 21.07 19.17 23.36
CA ARG A 122 22.31 19.66 22.74
C ARG A 122 22.25 19.62 21.21
N VAL A 123 21.57 18.62 20.64
CA VAL A 123 21.36 18.51 19.19
C VAL A 123 20.40 19.61 18.73
N CYS A 124 19.32 19.86 19.48
CA CYS A 124 18.39 20.96 19.19
C CYS A 124 19.10 22.31 19.20
N MET A 125 19.93 22.59 20.22
CA MET A 125 20.69 23.84 20.30
C MET A 125 21.70 23.99 19.16
N ALA A 126 22.39 22.91 18.78
CA ALA A 126 23.30 22.94 17.62
C ALA A 126 22.58 23.28 16.31
N ILE A 127 21.35 22.77 16.11
CA ILE A 127 20.53 23.11 14.93
C ILE A 127 20.01 24.56 15.02
N ALA A 128 19.68 25.05 16.22
CA ALA A 128 19.27 26.44 16.42
C ALA A 128 20.40 27.43 16.10
N GLU A 129 21.64 27.08 16.44
CA GLU A 129 22.84 27.86 16.12
C GLU A 129 23.22 27.75 14.64
N ASN A 130 23.04 26.58 14.02
CA ASN A 130 23.32 26.33 12.62
C ASN A 130 22.21 25.51 11.95
N PRO A 131 21.20 26.15 11.33
CA PRO A 131 20.05 25.46 10.73
C PRO A 131 20.41 24.41 9.67
N ALA A 132 21.54 24.56 8.97
CA ALA A 132 21.99 23.59 7.96
C ALA A 132 22.28 22.21 8.57
N ASP A 133 22.59 22.13 9.87
CA ASP A 133 22.81 20.87 10.57
C ASP A 133 21.53 20.03 10.71
N ALA A 134 20.34 20.58 10.48
CA ALA A 134 19.10 19.81 10.44
C ALA A 134 19.20 18.66 9.42
N ARG A 135 19.82 18.89 8.26
CA ARG A 135 20.05 17.84 7.26
C ARG A 135 21.00 16.77 7.83
N ARG A 136 22.07 17.16 8.52
CA ARG A 136 23.08 16.21 9.03
C ARG A 136 22.62 15.41 10.24
N LEU A 137 21.88 16.03 11.15
CA LEU A 137 21.59 15.52 12.49
C LEU A 137 20.17 14.94 12.64
N THR A 138 19.35 14.98 11.59
CA THR A 138 17.97 14.48 11.64
C THR A 138 17.64 13.61 10.43
N ILE A 139 16.41 13.06 10.42
CA ILE A 139 15.88 12.29 9.29
C ILE A 139 15.81 13.12 8.00
N LYS A 140 15.77 14.47 8.08
CA LYS A 140 15.63 15.39 6.93
C LYS A 140 16.52 15.03 5.75
N ARG A 141 17.76 14.55 5.98
CA ARG A 141 18.67 14.14 4.90
C ARG A 141 18.12 13.08 3.95
N ASN A 142 17.23 12.21 4.40
CA ASN A 142 16.74 11.08 3.62
C ASN A 142 15.21 11.00 3.53
N THR A 143 14.50 12.01 4.02
CA THR A 143 13.02 11.98 4.11
C THR A 143 12.39 12.79 2.98
N VAL A 144 11.38 12.21 2.32
CA VAL A 144 10.59 12.89 1.27
C VAL A 144 9.11 12.89 1.64
N ALA A 145 8.44 14.02 1.49
CA ALA A 145 6.98 14.07 1.60
C ALA A 145 6.37 13.70 0.25
N VAL A 146 5.52 12.67 0.20
CA VAL A 146 4.70 12.34 -0.97
C VAL A 146 3.37 13.08 -0.80
N VAL A 147 3.28 14.27 -1.38
CA VAL A 147 2.16 15.20 -1.19
C VAL A 147 1.12 15.00 -2.28
N SER A 148 -0.15 14.87 -1.90
CA SER A 148 -1.28 14.78 -2.82
C SER A 148 -2.52 15.44 -2.23
N ASP A 149 -3.47 15.86 -3.07
CA ASP A 149 -4.83 16.26 -2.68
C ASP A 149 -5.90 15.25 -3.13
N GLY A 150 -5.47 14.16 -3.80
CA GLY A 150 -6.35 13.13 -4.36
C GLY A 150 -7.21 13.59 -5.53
N SER A 151 -6.86 14.71 -6.19
CA SER A 151 -7.66 15.26 -7.28
C SER A 151 -7.43 14.60 -8.65
N ALA A 152 -6.35 13.83 -8.82
CA ALA A 152 -6.06 13.09 -10.05
C ALA A 152 -5.40 11.73 -9.78
N VAL A 153 -6.07 10.86 -9.03
CA VAL A 153 -5.52 9.55 -8.63
C VAL A 153 -5.54 8.58 -9.80
N LEU A 154 -4.37 8.23 -10.31
CA LEU A 154 -4.20 7.29 -11.44
C LEU A 154 -5.11 7.67 -12.64
N GLY A 155 -5.94 6.73 -13.12
CA GLY A 155 -7.01 6.98 -14.10
C GLY A 155 -8.39 7.16 -13.48
N LEU A 156 -8.49 7.27 -12.16
CA LEU A 156 -9.75 7.34 -11.41
C LEU A 156 -10.26 8.79 -11.26
N GLY A 157 -9.39 9.77 -11.51
CA GLY A 157 -9.73 11.19 -11.40
C GLY A 157 -9.78 11.66 -9.95
N ASN A 158 -10.69 12.59 -9.66
CA ASN A 158 -10.83 13.19 -8.34
C ASN A 158 -11.68 12.28 -7.44
N ILE A 159 -11.02 11.47 -6.63
CA ILE A 159 -11.64 10.57 -5.65
C ILE A 159 -11.40 11.02 -4.20
N GLY A 160 -10.72 12.15 -4.04
CA GLY A 160 -10.46 12.78 -2.76
C GLY A 160 -9.28 12.19 -1.98
N PRO A 161 -8.90 12.84 -0.88
CA PRO A 161 -7.67 12.57 -0.16
C PRO A 161 -7.63 11.18 0.47
N ALA A 162 -8.69 10.77 1.18
CA ALA A 162 -8.71 9.47 1.85
C ALA A 162 -8.55 8.30 0.87
N ALA A 163 -9.17 8.40 -0.32
CA ALA A 163 -9.07 7.36 -1.34
C ALA A 163 -7.71 7.34 -2.07
N ALA A 164 -6.94 8.44 -2.01
CA ALA A 164 -5.59 8.51 -2.56
C ALA A 164 -4.53 7.86 -1.64
N MET A 165 -4.81 7.73 -0.34
CA MET A 165 -3.86 7.21 0.66
C MET A 165 -3.16 5.90 0.25
N PRO A 166 -3.86 4.87 -0.28
CA PRO A 166 -3.19 3.63 -0.67
C PRO A 166 -2.16 3.84 -1.78
N VAL A 167 -2.40 4.76 -2.73
CA VAL A 167 -1.45 5.06 -3.80
C VAL A 167 -0.22 5.77 -3.23
N MET A 168 -0.40 6.72 -2.32
CA MET A 168 0.69 7.47 -1.70
C MET A 168 1.57 6.60 -0.80
N GLU A 169 0.99 5.68 -0.03
CA GLU A 169 1.74 4.66 0.69
C GLU A 169 2.54 3.77 -0.27
N GLY A 170 1.94 3.39 -1.41
CA GLY A 170 2.61 2.61 -2.45
C GLY A 170 3.84 3.34 -2.99
N LYS A 171 3.69 4.62 -3.33
CA LYS A 171 4.82 5.48 -3.74
C LYS A 171 5.91 5.56 -2.68
N ALA A 172 5.54 5.73 -1.42
CA ALA A 172 6.51 5.74 -0.32
C ALA A 172 7.26 4.41 -0.18
N ALA A 173 6.57 3.28 -0.28
CA ALA A 173 7.18 1.95 -0.27
C ALA A 173 8.14 1.74 -1.45
N LEU A 174 7.79 2.23 -2.65
CA LEU A 174 8.64 2.18 -3.83
C LEU A 174 9.91 3.03 -3.66
N PHE A 175 9.79 4.26 -3.15
CA PHE A 175 10.93 5.12 -2.80
C PHE A 175 11.90 4.40 -1.85
N LYS A 176 11.36 3.73 -0.83
CA LYS A 176 12.18 2.97 0.12
C LYS A 176 12.86 1.77 -0.53
N ARG A 177 12.10 0.96 -1.27
CA ARG A 177 12.58 -0.29 -1.85
C ARG A 177 13.65 -0.07 -2.92
N PHE A 178 13.47 0.92 -3.78
CA PHE A 178 14.32 1.11 -4.96
C PHE A 178 15.28 2.28 -4.84
N GLY A 179 14.95 3.31 -4.04
CA GLY A 179 15.78 4.49 -3.83
C GLY A 179 16.46 4.55 -2.46
N GLY A 180 16.09 3.69 -1.51
CA GLY A 180 16.55 3.80 -0.13
C GLY A 180 16.04 5.05 0.60
N VAL A 181 15.06 5.75 0.03
CA VAL A 181 14.52 7.03 0.53
C VAL A 181 13.42 6.75 1.56
N ASP A 182 13.45 7.45 2.70
CA ASP A 182 12.44 7.36 3.75
C ASP A 182 11.26 8.30 3.42
N ALA A 183 10.42 7.90 2.47
CA ALA A 183 9.25 8.68 2.05
C ALA A 183 8.05 8.51 2.99
N TRP A 184 7.21 9.54 3.13
CA TRP A 184 5.99 9.49 3.93
C TRP A 184 4.81 10.15 3.19
N PRO A 185 3.61 9.52 3.15
CA PRO A 185 2.43 10.11 2.53
C PRO A 185 1.93 11.32 3.33
N VAL A 186 1.68 12.42 2.62
CA VAL A 186 1.09 13.65 3.16
C VAL A 186 -0.09 14.03 2.27
N VAL A 187 -1.25 13.45 2.55
CA VAL A 187 -2.45 13.71 1.75
C VAL A 187 -3.29 14.78 2.40
N LEU A 188 -3.55 15.85 1.66
CA LEU A 188 -4.17 17.07 2.15
C LEU A 188 -5.67 17.08 1.85
N ASP A 189 -6.47 17.36 2.87
CA ASP A 189 -7.93 17.56 2.74
C ASP A 189 -8.26 19.00 2.34
N THR A 190 -7.58 19.47 1.29
CA THR A 190 -7.82 20.74 0.62
C THR A 190 -7.34 20.63 -0.81
N GLN A 191 -8.05 21.30 -1.72
CA GLN A 191 -7.66 21.42 -3.12
C GLN A 191 -7.42 22.89 -3.51
N ASP A 192 -7.36 23.79 -2.52
CA ASP A 192 -6.99 25.18 -2.73
C ASP A 192 -5.48 25.30 -2.94
N THR A 193 -5.07 25.95 -4.03
CA THR A 193 -3.67 26.07 -4.40
C THR A 193 -2.85 26.83 -3.35
N ASP A 194 -3.40 27.91 -2.79
CA ASP A 194 -2.70 28.74 -1.80
C ASP A 194 -2.52 27.98 -0.48
N GLU A 195 -3.56 27.27 -0.03
CA GLU A 195 -3.49 26.43 1.15
C GLU A 195 -2.48 25.29 0.98
N ILE A 196 -2.49 24.58 -0.15
CA ILE A 196 -1.52 23.51 -0.42
C ILE A 196 -0.09 24.07 -0.36
N VAL A 197 0.18 25.19 -1.05
CA VAL A 197 1.52 25.81 -1.05
C VAL A 197 1.93 26.23 0.36
N ALA A 198 1.01 26.84 1.13
CA ALA A 198 1.27 27.25 2.50
C ALA A 198 1.57 26.08 3.44
N ILE A 199 0.78 24.99 3.35
CA ILE A 199 0.96 23.79 4.15
C ILE A 199 2.28 23.11 3.81
N VAL A 200 2.57 22.89 2.52
CA VAL A 200 3.80 22.24 2.08
C VAL A 200 5.03 23.04 2.52
N LYS A 201 4.97 24.37 2.42
CA LYS A 201 6.02 25.26 2.95
C LYS A 201 6.19 25.12 4.45
N ALA A 202 5.10 25.05 5.21
CA ALA A 202 5.15 24.93 6.66
C ALA A 202 5.76 23.61 7.15
N ILE A 203 5.53 22.51 6.43
CA ILE A 203 6.06 21.17 6.79
C ILE A 203 7.47 20.91 6.25
N ALA A 204 7.95 21.70 5.28
CA ALA A 204 9.25 21.53 4.64
C ALA A 204 10.46 21.38 5.59
N PRO A 205 10.51 21.98 6.81
CA PRO A 205 11.61 21.77 7.73
C PRO A 205 11.91 20.28 8.03
N ALA A 206 10.91 19.39 8.02
CA ALA A 206 11.08 17.97 8.29
C ALA A 206 11.63 17.15 7.10
N TYR A 207 11.51 17.67 5.87
CA TYR A 207 11.76 16.92 4.65
C TYR A 207 13.00 17.43 3.90
N GLY A 208 13.70 16.51 3.25
CA GLY A 208 14.80 16.79 2.32
C GLY A 208 14.36 16.91 0.86
N GLY A 209 13.09 16.62 0.57
CA GLY A 209 12.45 16.80 -0.73
C GLY A 209 10.94 16.68 -0.65
N ILE A 210 10.25 17.28 -1.62
CA ILE A 210 8.80 17.20 -1.79
C ILE A 210 8.52 16.52 -3.13
N ASN A 211 7.68 15.48 -3.11
CA ASN A 211 7.18 14.80 -4.30
C ASN A 211 5.68 15.08 -4.42
N LEU A 212 5.29 15.98 -5.32
CA LEU A 212 3.89 16.22 -5.66
C LEU A 212 3.37 15.06 -6.52
N GLU A 213 2.25 14.46 -6.12
CA GLU A 213 1.68 13.28 -6.77
C GLU A 213 0.15 13.40 -6.89
N ASP A 214 -0.42 12.96 -8.00
CA ASP A 214 -1.87 12.85 -8.22
C ASP A 214 -2.68 14.13 -7.93
N ILE A 215 -2.11 15.30 -8.28
CA ILE A 215 -2.76 16.61 -8.25
C ILE A 215 -3.18 16.99 -9.67
N ALA A 216 -4.45 17.37 -9.85
CA ALA A 216 -5.02 17.70 -11.15
C ALA A 216 -4.39 18.93 -11.81
N ALA A 217 -4.21 18.84 -13.13
CA ALA A 217 -3.89 19.98 -13.97
C ALA A 217 -5.09 20.95 -14.07
N PRO A 218 -4.86 22.27 -14.26
CA PRO A 218 -3.55 22.92 -14.42
C PRO A 218 -2.86 23.27 -13.09
N ARG A 219 -3.53 23.11 -11.94
CA ARG A 219 -3.05 23.59 -10.62
C ARG A 219 -1.72 22.97 -10.20
N CYS A 220 -1.48 21.71 -10.54
CA CYS A 220 -0.21 21.04 -10.22
C CYS A 220 1.02 21.82 -10.73
N PHE A 221 0.93 22.45 -11.91
CA PHE A 221 2.01 23.27 -12.46
C PHE A 221 2.24 24.56 -11.67
N GLU A 222 1.17 25.22 -11.23
CA GLU A 222 1.27 26.42 -10.40
C GLU A 222 1.84 26.09 -9.02
N ILE A 223 1.33 25.04 -8.37
CA ILE A 223 1.80 24.56 -7.07
C ILE A 223 3.30 24.21 -7.17
N GLU A 224 3.69 23.45 -8.19
CA GLU A 224 5.09 23.08 -8.40
C GLU A 224 5.99 24.30 -8.60
N ALA A 225 5.59 25.23 -9.48
CA ALA A 225 6.37 26.44 -9.75
C ALA A 225 6.58 27.27 -8.49
N ARG A 226 5.50 27.54 -7.73
CA ARG A 226 5.56 28.32 -6.49
C ARG A 226 6.39 27.63 -5.42
N LEU A 227 6.28 26.32 -5.26
CA LEU A 227 7.08 25.58 -4.28
C LEU A 227 8.56 25.55 -4.65
N ARG A 228 8.92 25.46 -5.94
CA ARG A 228 10.31 25.57 -6.38
C ARG A 228 10.93 26.93 -6.08
N GLU A 229 10.14 28.00 -6.10
CA GLU A 229 10.60 29.35 -5.76
C GLU A 229 10.70 29.58 -4.24
N LEU A 230 9.82 28.95 -3.46
CA LEU A 230 9.68 29.17 -2.02
C LEU A 230 10.53 28.26 -1.14
N LEU A 231 11.06 27.16 -1.68
CA LEU A 231 11.79 26.13 -0.94
C LEU A 231 13.26 26.05 -1.36
N ASP A 232 14.12 25.77 -0.38
CA ASP A 232 15.58 25.69 -0.48
C ASP A 232 16.13 24.35 -1.02
#